data_AF-A0A2D0IMI2-F1
#
_entry.id   AF-A0A2D0IMI2-F1
#
_cell.length_a   1.000
_cell.length_b   1.000
_cell.length_c   1.000
_cell.angle_alpha   90.00
_cell.angle_beta   90.00
_cell.angle_gamma   90.00
#
_symmetry.space_group_name_H-M   'P 1'
#
loop_
_entity.id
_entity.type
_entity.pdbx_description
1 polymer ?
#
loop_
_entity_poly.entity_id
_entity_poly.type
_entity_poly.pdbx_seq_one_letter_code
_entity_poly.pdbx_strand_id
1 'polypeptide(L)'
;MENKPLSILEAIGPQRYRESHGLYFDDFNIGDVYEHKPGRTVTEVDNIWQSLINMNTHPLHIDNEYAKKTEFGQTLVSSLVTFSINWGVKPRQY
;
A
#
# COMPACT_ATOMS: atom_id res chain seq x y z
N MET A 1 32.20 -8.00 3.93
CA MET A 1 30.79 -7.73 3.55
C MET A 1 30.35 -8.94 2.77
N GLU A 2 29.84 -9.92 3.50
CA GLU A 2 29.55 -11.25 2.97
C GLU A 2 28.36 -11.15 2.02
N ASN A 3 28.55 -11.54 0.77
CA ASN A 3 27.47 -11.67 -0.21
C ASN A 3 26.50 -12.74 0.31
N LYS A 4 25.49 -12.35 1.11
CA LYS A 4 24.34 -13.21 1.38
C LYS A 4 23.65 -13.43 0.03
N PRO A 5 23.48 -14.69 -0.42
CA PRO A 5 22.54 -14.95 -1.49
C PRO A 5 21.16 -14.79 -0.86
N LEU A 6 20.60 -13.58 -0.88
CA LEU A 6 19.17 -13.41 -0.70
C LEU A 6 18.52 -14.03 -1.94
N SER A 7 18.47 -15.36 -2.00
CA SER A 7 18.00 -16.13 -3.16
C SER A 7 16.53 -15.86 -3.51
N ILE A 8 15.86 -15.04 -2.69
CA ILE A 8 14.43 -14.71 -2.70
C ILE A 8 14.21 -13.20 -2.97
N LEU A 9 15.26 -12.37 -2.99
CA LEU A 9 15.14 -10.93 -3.20
C LEU A 9 15.91 -10.49 -4.45
N GLU A 10 15.27 -9.66 -5.27
CA GLU A 10 15.93 -9.02 -6.40
C GLU A 10 16.64 -7.76 -5.89
N ALA A 11 17.98 -7.74 -5.94
CA ALA A 11 18.76 -6.56 -5.59
C ALA A 11 18.56 -5.45 -6.65
N ILE A 12 18.06 -4.30 -6.22
CA ILE A 12 17.77 -3.14 -7.09
C ILE A 12 18.66 -1.93 -6.78
N GLY A 13 19.47 -2.00 -5.73
CA GLY A 13 20.43 -0.97 -5.36
C GLY A 13 21.15 -1.28 -4.04
N PRO A 14 22.03 -0.37 -3.57
CA PRO A 14 22.73 -0.55 -2.30
C PRO A 14 21.74 -0.60 -1.13
N GLN A 15 21.67 -1.72 -0.40
CA GLN A 15 20.68 -1.96 0.66
C GLN A 15 19.22 -1.77 0.20
N ARG A 16 18.95 -1.99 -1.09
CA ARG A 16 17.60 -1.88 -1.66
C ARG A 16 17.27 -3.16 -2.42
N TYR A 17 16.18 -3.77 -2.01
CA TYR A 17 15.76 -5.08 -2.51
C TYR A 17 14.28 -5.05 -2.89
N ARG A 18 13.90 -5.83 -3.88
CA ARG A 18 12.51 -6.07 -4.20
C ARG A 18 12.10 -7.45 -3.69
N GLU A 19 10.99 -7.49 -2.98
CA GLU A 19 10.48 -8.71 -2.36
C GLU A 19 9.77 -9.60 -3.40
N SER A 20 10.18 -10.87 -3.48
CA SER A 20 9.49 -11.90 -4.28
C SER A 20 8.65 -12.83 -3.40
N HIS A 21 9.20 -13.30 -2.28
CA HIS A 21 8.51 -14.17 -1.32
C HIS A 21 8.82 -13.76 0.13
N GLY A 22 8.15 -14.42 1.08
CA GLY A 22 8.33 -14.14 2.50
C GLY A 22 9.76 -14.40 2.97
N LEU A 23 10.22 -13.53 3.87
CA LEU A 23 11.55 -13.58 4.50
C LEU A 23 11.49 -14.23 5.87
N TYR A 24 12.58 -14.86 6.29
CA TYR A 24 12.80 -15.26 7.67
C TYR A 24 13.36 -14.09 8.49
N PHE A 25 13.27 -14.21 9.81
CA PHE A 25 13.77 -13.17 10.72
C PHE A 25 15.26 -12.85 10.49
N ASP A 26 16.08 -13.86 10.23
CA ASP A 26 17.54 -13.72 10.05
C ASP A 26 17.95 -13.15 8.67
N ASP A 27 16.98 -12.94 7.77
CA ASP A 27 17.20 -12.32 6.46
C ASP A 27 17.22 -10.79 6.51
N PHE A 28 16.69 -10.19 7.59
CA PHE A 28 16.63 -8.75 7.76
C PHE A 28 17.95 -8.18 8.28
N ASN A 29 18.43 -7.10 7.67
CA ASN A 29 19.51 -6.28 8.23
C ASN A 29 19.04 -4.85 8.44
N ILE A 30 19.58 -4.21 9.49
CA ILE A 30 19.27 -2.83 9.81
C ILE A 30 19.76 -1.93 8.66
N GLY A 31 18.86 -1.09 8.14
CA GLY A 31 19.16 -0.18 7.03
C GLY A 31 18.68 -0.68 5.66
N ASP A 32 18.27 -1.95 5.56
CA ASP A 32 17.71 -2.48 4.33
C ASP A 32 16.35 -1.84 4.00
N VAL A 33 16.11 -1.57 2.72
CA VAL A 33 14.85 -1.05 2.17
C VAL A 33 14.26 -2.08 1.22
N TYR A 34 13.03 -2.52 1.51
CA TYR A 34 12.31 -3.50 0.71
C TYR A 34 11.19 -2.84 -0.09
N GLU A 35 11.23 -2.99 -1.42
CA GLU A 35 10.18 -2.56 -2.34
C GLU A 35 9.10 -3.66 -2.44
N HIS A 36 7.89 -3.36 -1.98
CA HIS A 36 6.74 -4.25 -2.12
C HIS A 36 6.04 -4.06 -3.48
N LYS A 37 5.66 -5.16 -4.12
CA LYS A 37 4.88 -5.20 -5.37
C LYS A 37 3.69 -6.15 -5.26
N PRO A 38 2.63 -5.95 -6.07
CA PRO A 38 2.47 -4.91 -7.09
C PRO A 38 2.00 -3.57 -6.53
N GLY A 39 2.29 -2.48 -7.25
CA GLY A 39 1.55 -1.24 -7.08
C GLY A 39 0.08 -1.45 -7.47
N ARG A 40 -0.84 -0.81 -6.75
CA ARG A 40 -2.28 -0.90 -6.98
C ARG A 40 -2.85 0.49 -7.26
N THR A 41 -3.57 0.63 -8.38
CA THR A 41 -4.35 1.84 -8.67
C THR A 41 -5.58 1.89 -7.76
N VAL A 42 -5.78 3.05 -7.12
CA VAL A 42 -6.98 3.34 -6.33
C VAL A 42 -8.03 3.98 -7.22
N THR A 43 -9.26 3.51 -7.09
CA THR A 43 -10.43 4.01 -7.82
C THR A 43 -11.51 4.47 -6.85
N GLU A 44 -12.53 5.15 -7.36
CA GLU A 44 -13.70 5.56 -6.56
C GLU A 44 -14.40 4.34 -5.92
N VAL A 45 -14.40 3.20 -6.61
CA VAL A 45 -15.00 1.95 -6.15
C VAL A 45 -14.39 1.50 -4.82
N ASP A 46 -13.07 1.61 -4.65
CA ASP A 46 -12.39 1.26 -3.40
C ASP A 46 -12.91 2.12 -2.23
N ASN A 47 -13.11 3.41 -2.46
CA ASN A 47 -13.60 4.35 -1.46
C ASN A 47 -15.07 4.09 -1.08
N ILE A 48 -15.91 3.77 -2.07
CA ILE A 48 -17.31 3.41 -1.86
C ILE A 48 -17.41 2.13 -1.02
N TRP A 49 -16.72 1.06 -1.42
CA TRP A 49 -16.75 -0.21 -0.68
C TRP A 49 -16.24 -0.07 0.75
N GLN A 50 -15.12 0.63 0.92
CA GLN A 50 -14.57 0.85 2.25
C GLN A 50 -15.52 1.66 3.13
N SER A 51 -16.19 2.68 2.55
CA SER A 51 -17.16 3.49 3.30
C SER A 51 -18.40 2.69 3.69
N LEU A 52 -18.88 1.79 2.82
CA LEU A 52 -20.01 0.90 3.12
C LEU A 52 -19.67 -0.11 4.22
N ILE A 53 -18.55 -0.83 4.11
CA ILE A 53 -18.18 -1.90 5.05
C ILE A 53 -17.88 -1.35 6.45
N ASN A 54 -17.28 -0.15 6.53
CA ASN A 54 -16.93 0.48 7.81
C ASN A 54 -17.99 1.47 8.32
N MET A 55 -19.12 1.61 7.62
CA MET A 55 -20.14 2.63 7.93
C MET A 55 -19.57 4.05 8.07
N ASN A 56 -18.59 4.40 7.22
CA ASN A 56 -18.01 5.74 7.20
C ASN A 56 -18.95 6.70 6.48
N THR A 57 -19.69 7.52 7.25
CA THR A 57 -20.69 8.45 6.74
C THR A 57 -20.17 9.88 6.54
N HIS A 58 -18.85 10.10 6.63
CA HIS A 58 -18.30 11.45 6.51
C HIS A 58 -18.44 11.96 5.05
N PRO A 59 -19.12 13.12 4.82
CA PRO A 59 -19.52 13.54 3.48
C PRO A 59 -18.34 13.82 2.53
N LEU A 60 -17.16 14.17 3.07
CA LEU A 60 -15.92 14.32 2.29
C LEU A 60 -15.57 13.09 1.42
N HIS A 61 -15.99 11.89 1.84
CA HIS A 61 -15.66 10.64 1.14
C HIS A 61 -16.78 10.11 0.26
N ILE A 62 -18.02 10.62 0.39
CA ILE A 62 -19.22 9.99 -0.20
C ILE A 62 -20.18 10.97 -0.88
N ASP A 63 -19.98 12.28 -0.74
CA ASP A 63 -20.86 13.30 -1.30
C ASP A 63 -20.08 14.25 -2.23
N ASN A 64 -20.36 14.15 -3.54
CA ASN A 64 -19.73 14.98 -4.56
C ASN A 64 -20.13 16.46 -4.46
N GLU A 65 -21.35 16.80 -4.04
CA GLU A 65 -21.79 18.19 -3.89
C GLU A 65 -21.16 18.85 -2.66
N TYR A 66 -20.99 18.09 -1.58
CA TYR A 66 -20.20 18.53 -0.44
C TYR A 66 -18.74 18.73 -0.83
N ALA A 67 -18.14 17.75 -1.51
CA ALA A 67 -16.72 17.76 -1.83
C ALA A 67 -16.30 18.90 -2.79
N LYS A 68 -17.18 19.34 -3.69
CA LYS A 68 -16.98 20.54 -4.54
C LYS A 68 -16.71 21.82 -3.74
N LYS A 69 -17.19 21.89 -2.49
CA LYS A 69 -17.01 23.06 -1.60
C LYS A 69 -15.71 22.99 -0.78
N THR A 70 -14.98 21.89 -0.89
CA THR A 70 -13.71 21.66 -0.20
C THR A 70 -12.54 22.03 -1.10
N GLU A 71 -11.34 22.14 -0.54
CA GLU A 71 -10.12 22.42 -1.31
C GLU A 71 -9.79 21.35 -2.36
N PHE A 72 -10.32 20.12 -2.19
CA PHE A 72 -10.07 19.01 -3.11
C PHE A 72 -10.95 19.06 -4.37
N GLY A 73 -12.11 19.73 -4.30
CA GLY A 73 -13.06 19.85 -5.41
C GLY A 73 -13.75 18.54 -5.84
N GLN A 74 -13.40 17.40 -5.23
CA GLN A 74 -13.92 16.06 -5.51
C GLN A 74 -13.84 15.21 -4.24
N THR A 75 -14.56 14.09 -4.21
CA THR A 75 -14.54 13.17 -3.06
C THR A 75 -13.12 12.70 -2.77
N LEU A 76 -12.71 12.86 -1.51
CA LEU A 76 -11.38 12.43 -1.07
C LEU A 76 -11.44 10.94 -0.74
N VAL A 77 -10.42 10.19 -1.16
CA VAL A 77 -10.28 8.79 -0.73
C VAL A 77 -10.03 8.74 0.78
N SER A 78 -10.81 7.92 1.49
CA SER A 78 -10.65 7.71 2.93
C SER A 78 -9.27 7.12 3.25
N SER A 79 -8.63 7.60 4.32
CA SER A 79 -7.37 7.06 4.82
C SER A 79 -7.44 5.57 5.13
N LEU A 80 -8.64 5.04 5.43
CA LEU A 80 -8.87 3.62 5.64
C LEU A 80 -8.55 2.78 4.40
N VAL A 81 -8.85 3.28 3.19
CA VAL A 81 -8.49 2.59 1.93
C VAL A 81 -6.96 2.48 1.82
N THR A 82 -6.27 3.59 2.06
CA THR A 82 -4.81 3.65 1.99
C THR A 82 -4.16 2.72 3.01
N PHE A 83 -4.67 2.74 4.24
CA PHE A 83 -4.19 1.86 5.31
C PHE A 83 -4.41 0.39 4.99
N SER A 84 -5.61 0.01 4.56
CA SER A 84 -5.94 -1.38 4.21
C SER A 84 -5.10 -1.90 3.04
N ILE A 85 -4.81 -1.06 2.03
CA ILE A 85 -3.94 -1.44 0.91
C ILE A 85 -2.49 -1.56 1.38
N ASN A 86 -1.96 -0.57 2.11
CA ASN A 86 -0.56 -0.61 2.59
C ASN A 86 -0.29 -1.87 3.43
N TRP A 87 -1.20 -2.18 4.36
CA TRP A 87 -1.06 -3.36 5.22
C TRP A 87 -1.28 -4.68 4.46
N GLY A 88 -2.23 -4.69 3.52
CA GLY A 88 -2.66 -5.88 2.81
C GLY A 88 -1.81 -6.25 1.59
N VAL A 89 -1.11 -5.29 0.98
CA VAL A 89 -0.24 -5.56 -0.18
C VAL A 89 0.92 -6.42 0.29
N LYS A 90 0.86 -7.69 -0.10
CA LYS A 90 1.93 -8.66 0.06
C LYS A 90 2.65 -8.85 -1.28
N PRO A 91 3.94 -9.23 -1.23
CA PRO A 91 4.64 -9.72 -2.41
C PRO A 91 3.89 -10.87 -3.03
N ARG A 92 4.04 -10.96 -4.35
CA ARG A 92 3.40 -11.96 -5.18
C ARG A 92 4.03 -13.33 -4.93
N GLN A 93 3.41 -14.13 -4.08
CA GLN A 93 3.76 -15.53 -3.85
C GLN A 93 3.30 -16.36 -5.07
N TYR A 94 4.24 -16.78 -5.92
CA TYR A 94 4.02 -17.84 -6.91
C TYR A 94 4.99 -18.98 -6.68
#